data_AF-A0A6B2ULW2-F1
#
_entry.id   AF-A0A6B2ULW2-F1
#
_cell.length_a   1.000
_cell.length_b   1.000
_cell.length_c   1.000
_cell.angle_alpha   90.00
_cell.angle_beta   90.00
_cell.angle_gamma   90.00
#
_symmetry.space_group_name_H-M   'P 1'
#
loop_
_entity.id
_entity.type
_entity.pdbx_description
1 polymer ?
#
loop_
_entity_poly.entity_id
_entity_poly.type
_entity_poly.pdbx_seq_one_letter_code
_entity_poly.pdbx_strand_id
1 'polypeptide(L)'
;KDRAAGRSRRRLDVPRAPRRRLVPDYDPESFGRASERIARFLGTGRFIVWMTVIIIVWVVWNIAAPDALRFDSYPFIFLTLMLSLQASYAAPLILLAQNRQDDRDRVNLEQDRKQNERSIADTEYLSREMASLRMGLGEVATRDWIRSELQDLMRDLEERGAIEERTAEEAERERR
;
A
#
# COMPACT_ATOMS: atom_id res chain seq x y z
N LYS A 1 53.60 -45.55 6.90
CA LYS A 1 52.35 -46.20 6.43
C LYS A 1 51.22 -45.71 7.33
N ASP A 2 50.59 -44.64 6.87
CA ASP A 2 49.72 -43.75 7.65
C ASP A 2 48.34 -44.35 7.95
N ARG A 3 47.83 -44.07 9.15
CA ARG A 3 46.41 -44.20 9.49
C ARG A 3 45.83 -42.79 9.59
N ALA A 4 45.17 -42.33 8.53
CA ALA A 4 44.39 -41.10 8.56
C ALA A 4 42.91 -41.43 8.85
N ALA A 5 42.41 -40.86 9.94
CA ALA A 5 41.04 -40.94 10.39
C ALA A 5 40.07 -40.32 9.37
N GLY A 6 39.16 -41.14 8.83
CA GLY A 6 38.03 -40.68 8.04
C GLY A 6 36.96 -40.03 8.93
N ARG A 7 37.06 -38.71 9.11
CA ARG A 7 35.99 -37.87 9.66
C ARG A 7 34.76 -37.99 8.75
N SER A 8 33.74 -38.70 9.21
CA SER A 8 32.43 -38.77 8.53
C SER A 8 31.83 -37.36 8.44
N ARG A 9 31.93 -36.76 7.25
CA ARG A 9 31.26 -35.51 6.90
C ARG A 9 29.76 -35.75 6.94
N ARG A 10 29.08 -35.28 7.99
CA ARG A 10 27.61 -35.13 8.04
C ARG A 10 27.20 -34.33 6.81
N ARG A 11 26.59 -35.00 5.83
CA ARG A 11 26.02 -34.34 4.65
C ARG A 11 24.82 -33.51 5.11
N LEU A 12 24.90 -32.21 4.84
CA LEU A 12 23.90 -31.19 5.17
C LEU A 12 22.79 -31.07 4.10
N ASP A 13 22.84 -31.90 3.05
CA ASP A 13 21.94 -31.81 1.88
C ASP A 13 20.62 -32.57 2.02
N VAL A 14 20.29 -33.10 3.20
CA VAL A 14 18.99 -33.75 3.39
C VAL A 14 18.01 -32.72 3.97
N PRO A 15 17.00 -32.26 3.21
CA PRO A 15 15.96 -31.42 3.78
C PRO A 15 15.30 -32.17 4.93
N ARG A 16 15.38 -31.55 6.11
CA ARG A 16 14.83 -32.08 7.37
C ARG A 16 13.34 -32.32 7.15
N ALA A 17 12.90 -33.59 7.24
CA ALA A 17 11.49 -33.93 7.12
C ALA A 17 10.66 -33.04 8.06
N PRO A 18 9.56 -32.42 7.58
CA PRO A 18 8.78 -31.50 8.36
C PRO A 18 8.25 -32.24 9.59
N ARG A 19 8.69 -31.82 10.78
CA ARG A 19 8.11 -32.25 12.05
C ARG A 19 6.61 -32.02 11.94
N ARG A 20 5.83 -33.10 11.96
CA ARG A 20 4.37 -33.08 12.03
C ARG A 20 3.99 -32.28 13.27
N ARG A 21 3.66 -31.00 13.06
CA ARG A 21 3.23 -30.11 14.13
C ARG A 21 1.85 -30.58 14.56
N LEU A 22 1.73 -31.07 15.79
CA LEU A 22 0.50 -31.39 16.49
C LEU A 22 -0.21 -30.12 17.00
N VAL A 23 -0.01 -28.99 16.32
CA VAL A 23 -0.75 -27.77 16.63
C VAL A 23 -1.99 -27.82 15.73
N PRO A 24 -3.21 -27.76 16.29
CA PRO A 24 -4.40 -27.60 15.47
C PRO A 24 -4.18 -26.43 14.51
N ASP A 25 -4.37 -26.67 13.22
CA ASP A 25 -4.29 -25.64 12.20
C ASP A 25 -5.46 -24.68 12.44
N TYR A 26 -5.20 -23.63 13.20
CA TYR A 26 -6.17 -22.62 13.57
C TYR A 26 -6.38 -21.75 12.33
N ASP A 27 -7.35 -22.12 11.49
CA ASP A 27 -7.59 -21.49 10.20
C ASP A 27 -7.83 -19.97 10.37
N PRO A 28 -6.81 -19.13 10.06
CA PRO A 28 -6.84 -17.70 10.33
C PRO A 28 -7.85 -16.97 9.44
N GLU A 29 -8.33 -17.60 8.36
CA GLU A 29 -9.28 -17.03 7.42
C GLU A 29 -10.70 -17.06 7.98
N SER A 30 -11.07 -18.14 8.69
CA SER A 30 -12.36 -18.25 9.39
C SER A 30 -12.49 -17.23 10.51
N PHE A 31 -11.44 -17.06 11.32
CA PHE A 31 -11.37 -16.07 12.39
C PHE A 31 -11.34 -14.64 11.81
N GLY A 32 -10.66 -14.44 10.69
CA GLY A 32 -10.58 -13.14 10.03
C GLY A 32 -11.92 -12.59 9.55
N ARG A 33 -12.77 -13.45 8.95
CA ARG A 33 -14.13 -13.06 8.54
C ARG A 33 -15.05 -12.82 9.74
N ALA A 34 -14.92 -13.62 10.80
CA ALA A 34 -15.67 -13.41 12.04
C ALA A 34 -15.29 -12.08 12.71
N SER A 35 -13.99 -11.79 12.84
CA SER A 35 -13.49 -10.52 13.37
C SER A 35 -13.96 -9.32 12.57
N GLU A 36 -14.03 -9.40 11.23
CA GLU A 36 -14.51 -8.29 10.41
C GLU A 36 -16.00 -8.00 10.62
N ARG A 37 -16.81 -9.03 10.82
CA ARG A 37 -18.22 -8.88 11.16
C ARG A 37 -18.39 -8.31 12.57
N ILE A 38 -17.58 -8.77 13.53
CA ILE A 38 -17.56 -8.26 14.91
C ILE A 38 -17.10 -6.78 14.94
N ALA A 39 -16.06 -6.41 14.20
CA ALA A 39 -15.57 -5.04 14.13
C ALA A 39 -16.63 -4.07 13.56
N ARG A 40 -17.33 -4.46 12.49
CA ARG A 40 -18.46 -3.68 11.95
C ARG A 40 -19.63 -3.59 12.94
N PHE A 41 -19.85 -4.65 13.73
CA PHE A 41 -20.92 -4.68 14.74
C PHE A 41 -20.62 -3.79 15.94
N LEU A 42 -19.39 -3.83 16.48
CA LEU A 42 -18.94 -3.01 17.61
C LEU A 42 -18.78 -1.52 17.23
N GLY A 43 -18.35 -1.22 15.99
CA GLY A 43 -18.18 0.17 15.52
C GLY A 43 -19.49 0.88 15.18
N THR A 44 -20.61 0.16 15.10
CA THR A 44 -21.92 0.75 14.81
C THR A 44 -22.67 1.02 16.12
N GLY A 45 -23.25 2.22 16.30
CA GLY A 45 -24.03 2.59 17.49
C GLY A 45 -25.22 1.66 17.82
N ARG A 46 -25.58 0.76 16.90
CA ARG A 46 -26.59 -0.31 17.07
C ARG A 46 -26.28 -1.27 18.23
N PHE A 47 -25.01 -1.55 18.53
CA PHE A 47 -24.65 -2.40 19.67
C PHE A 47 -25.10 -1.80 21.00
N ILE A 48 -24.85 -0.50 21.18
CA ILE A 48 -25.24 0.24 22.39
C ILE A 48 -26.76 0.24 22.54
N VAL A 49 -27.50 0.45 21.44
CA VAL A 49 -28.97 0.40 21.47
C VAL A 49 -29.48 -0.96 21.94
N TRP A 50 -28.98 -2.06 21.36
CA TRP A 50 -29.40 -3.40 21.77
C TRP A 50 -29.05 -3.72 23.22
N MET A 51 -27.84 -3.36 23.68
CA MET A 51 -27.42 -3.53 25.08
C MET A 51 -28.34 -2.78 26.04
N THR A 52 -28.66 -1.52 25.73
CA THR A 52 -29.59 -0.72 26.55
C THR A 52 -30.98 -1.32 26.59
N VAL A 53 -31.49 -1.81 25.45
CA VAL A 53 -32.80 -2.49 25.40
C VAL A 53 -32.81 -3.73 26.29
N ILE A 54 -31.77 -4.56 26.24
CA ILE A 54 -31.68 -5.77 27.08
C ILE A 54 -31.68 -5.41 28.57
N ILE A 55 -30.90 -4.39 28.97
CA ILE A 55 -30.86 -3.91 30.36
C ILE A 55 -32.25 -3.41 30.79
N ILE A 56 -32.91 -2.60 29.96
CA ILE A 56 -34.26 -2.09 30.24
C ILE A 56 -35.25 -3.25 30.40
N VAL A 57 -35.25 -4.21 29.47
CA VAL A 57 -36.14 -5.38 29.53
C VAL A 57 -35.89 -6.18 30.80
N TRP A 58 -34.63 -6.38 31.20
CA TRP A 58 -34.28 -7.09 32.44
C TRP A 58 -34.79 -6.36 33.70
N VAL A 59 -34.59 -5.04 33.75
CA VAL A 59 -35.04 -4.21 34.86
C VAL A 59 -36.58 -4.19 34.93
N VAL A 60 -37.25 -3.99 33.80
CA VAL A 60 -38.72 -4.01 33.72
C VAL A 60 -39.27 -5.37 34.13
N TRP A 61 -38.66 -6.47 33.68
CA TRP A 61 -39.04 -7.82 34.07
C TRP A 61 -38.94 -8.02 35.58
N ASN A 62 -37.83 -7.63 36.20
CA ASN A 62 -37.64 -7.80 37.64
C ASN A 62 -38.50 -6.86 38.51
N ILE A 63 -38.92 -5.70 37.99
CA ILE A 63 -39.83 -4.79 38.68
C ILE A 63 -41.30 -5.24 38.55
N ALA A 64 -41.71 -5.61 37.33
CA ALA A 64 -43.11 -5.97 37.01
C ALA A 64 -43.46 -7.41 37.40
N ALA A 65 -42.46 -8.28 37.63
CA ALA A 65 -42.70 -9.64 38.10
C ALA A 65 -43.25 -9.66 39.54
N PRO A 66 -44.22 -10.54 39.86
CA PRO A 66 -44.66 -10.81 41.23
C PRO A 66 -43.49 -11.31 42.10
N ASP A 67 -43.53 -11.06 43.42
CA ASP A 67 -42.44 -11.39 44.36
C ASP A 67 -41.93 -12.84 44.25
N ALA A 68 -42.81 -13.78 43.87
CA ALA A 68 -42.47 -15.20 43.69
C ALA A 68 -41.60 -15.50 42.44
N LEU A 69 -41.53 -14.58 41.47
CA LEU A 69 -40.80 -14.71 40.20
C LEU A 69 -39.69 -13.65 40.05
N ARG A 70 -39.49 -12.80 41.06
CA ARG A 70 -38.39 -11.82 41.09
C ARG A 70 -37.07 -12.55 41.29
N PHE A 71 -36.36 -12.76 40.19
CA PHE A 71 -35.06 -13.43 40.20
C PHE A 71 -33.95 -12.50 40.75
N ASP A 72 -34.09 -11.18 40.54
CA ASP A 72 -33.09 -10.17 40.89
C ASP A 72 -33.76 -8.89 41.45
N SER A 73 -34.00 -8.86 42.77
CA SER A 73 -34.55 -7.69 43.48
C SER A 73 -33.51 -6.56 43.61
N TYR A 74 -33.97 -5.32 43.80
CA TYR A 74 -33.10 -4.16 44.06
C TYR A 74 -32.11 -4.49 45.19
N PRO A 75 -30.78 -4.44 44.98
CA PRO A 75 -30.02 -3.62 44.02
C PRO A 75 -29.55 -4.30 42.71
N PHE A 76 -30.24 -5.33 42.19
CA PHE A 76 -29.90 -6.04 40.95
C PHE A 76 -28.48 -6.65 40.94
N ILE A 77 -28.22 -7.54 41.90
CA ILE A 77 -26.90 -8.13 42.10
C ILE A 77 -26.49 -9.03 40.92
N PHE A 78 -27.44 -9.76 40.33
CA PHE A 78 -27.14 -10.64 39.20
C PHE A 78 -26.79 -9.84 37.94
N LEU A 79 -27.55 -8.79 37.64
CA LEU A 79 -27.23 -7.89 36.53
C LEU A 79 -25.85 -7.26 36.72
N THR A 80 -25.52 -6.83 37.94
CA THR A 80 -24.22 -6.25 38.27
C THR A 80 -23.07 -7.25 38.10
N LEU A 81 -23.23 -8.49 38.58
CA LEU A 81 -22.25 -9.57 38.40
C LEU A 81 -22.06 -9.93 36.92
N MET A 82 -23.15 -9.95 36.14
CA MET A 82 -23.07 -10.25 34.72
C MET A 82 -22.34 -9.13 33.96
N LEU A 83 -22.63 -7.86 34.25
CA LEU A 83 -21.95 -6.73 33.64
C LEU A 83 -20.47 -6.65 34.02
N SER A 84 -20.12 -6.96 35.27
CA SER A 84 -18.71 -6.98 35.70
C SER A 84 -17.92 -8.11 35.02
N LEU A 85 -18.53 -9.30 34.88
CA LEU A 85 -17.96 -10.41 34.12
C LEU A 85 -17.82 -10.05 32.63
N GLN A 86 -18.84 -9.41 32.05
CA GLN A 86 -18.82 -8.97 30.66
C GLN A 86 -17.64 -8.03 30.40
N ALA A 87 -17.43 -7.03 31.27
CA ALA A 87 -16.31 -6.10 31.16
C ALA A 87 -14.96 -6.84 31.28
N SER A 88 -14.85 -7.78 32.22
CA SER A 88 -13.63 -8.57 32.43
C SER A 88 -13.26 -9.43 31.23
N TYR A 89 -14.24 -10.06 30.57
CA TYR A 89 -14.01 -10.90 29.39
C TYR A 89 -13.88 -10.08 28.09
N ALA A 90 -14.45 -8.87 28.04
CA ALA A 90 -14.30 -7.98 26.88
C ALA A 90 -12.84 -7.55 26.69
N ALA A 91 -12.11 -7.23 27.76
CA ALA A 91 -10.72 -6.78 27.69
C ALA A 91 -9.78 -7.73 26.92
N PRO A 92 -9.67 -9.04 27.23
CA PRO A 92 -8.81 -9.96 26.48
C PRO A 92 -9.30 -10.19 25.04
N LEU A 93 -10.61 -10.15 24.79
CA LEU A 93 -11.17 -10.32 23.46
C LEU A 93 -10.85 -9.12 22.56
N ILE A 94 -10.92 -7.91 23.12
CA ILE A 94 -10.51 -6.67 22.48
C ILE A 94 -9.00 -6.70 22.20
N LEU A 95 -8.18 -7.14 23.16
CA LEU A 95 -6.72 -7.28 22.96
C LEU A 95 -6.36 -8.24 21.82
N LEU A 96 -7.07 -9.38 21.69
CA LEU A 96 -6.87 -10.30 20.57
C LEU A 96 -7.30 -9.69 19.23
N ALA A 97 -8.38 -8.91 19.23
CA ALA A 97 -8.84 -8.21 18.04
C ALA A 97 -7.85 -7.10 17.63
N GLN A 98 -7.28 -6.37 18.60
CA GLN A 98 -6.31 -5.30 18.40
C GLN A 98 -4.96 -5.82 17.90
N ASN A 99 -4.38 -6.87 18.52
CA ASN A 99 -3.11 -7.45 18.05
C ASN A 99 -3.13 -7.79 16.55
N ARG A 100 -4.28 -8.27 16.05
CA ARG A 100 -4.43 -8.63 14.64
C ARG A 100 -4.67 -7.43 13.72
N GLN A 101 -5.25 -6.34 14.23
CA GLN A 101 -5.32 -5.07 13.51
C GLN A 101 -3.91 -4.46 13.42
N ASP A 102 -3.18 -4.43 14.52
CA ASP A 102 -1.81 -3.91 14.60
C ASP A 102 -0.85 -4.66 13.65
N ASP A 103 -0.98 -5.99 13.55
CA ASP A 103 -0.18 -6.79 12.60
C ASP A 103 -0.48 -6.44 11.14
N ARG A 104 -1.74 -6.21 10.77
CA ARG A 104 -2.11 -5.77 9.41
C ARG A 104 -1.62 -4.36 9.13
N ASP A 105 -1.80 -3.46 10.09
CA ASP A 105 -1.40 -2.07 9.98
C ASP A 105 0.12 -1.96 9.83
N ARG A 106 0.88 -2.82 10.53
CA ARG A 106 2.32 -2.95 10.36
C ARG A 106 2.71 -3.38 8.95
N VAL A 107 2.05 -4.39 8.38
CA VAL A 107 2.34 -4.86 7.01
C VAL A 107 2.02 -3.76 5.98
N ASN A 108 0.89 -3.07 6.15
CA ASN A 108 0.52 -1.95 5.28
C ASN A 108 1.56 -0.82 5.37
N LEU A 109 1.99 -0.45 6.58
CA LEU A 109 3.04 0.55 6.80
C LEU A 109 4.38 0.16 6.15
N GLU A 110 4.77 -1.11 6.22
CA GLU A 110 5.98 -1.61 5.57
C GLU A 110 5.88 -1.58 4.04
N GLN A 111 4.69 -1.85 3.48
CA GLN A 111 4.45 -1.72 2.03
C GLN A 111 4.45 -0.26 1.57
N ASP A 112 3.81 0.63 2.31
CA ASP A 112 3.79 2.07 2.01
C ASP A 112 5.19 2.66 2.04
N ARG A 113 6.03 2.26 3.02
CA ARG A 113 7.44 2.66 3.05
C ARG A 113 8.18 2.23 1.79
N LYS A 114 8.02 0.98 1.35
CA LYS A 114 8.66 0.48 0.12
C LYS A 114 8.15 1.18 -1.13
N GLN A 115 6.85 1.49 -1.20
CA GLN A 115 6.30 2.28 -2.31
C GLN A 115 6.84 3.69 -2.31
N ASN A 116 6.94 4.34 -1.15
CA ASN A 116 7.47 5.69 -1.04
C ASN A 116 8.95 5.75 -1.44
N GLU A 117 9.76 4.78 -1.03
CA GLU A 117 11.16 4.65 -1.47
C GLU A 117 11.27 4.53 -3.00
N ARG A 118 10.40 3.71 -3.62
CA ARG A 118 10.33 3.59 -5.09
C ARG A 118 9.88 4.88 -5.75
N SER A 119 8.86 5.55 -5.20
CA SER A 119 8.35 6.81 -5.73
C SER A 119 9.42 7.92 -5.67
N ILE A 120 10.23 7.95 -4.62
CA ILE A 120 11.36 8.88 -4.51
C ILE A 120 12.40 8.56 -5.58
N ALA A 121 12.75 7.28 -5.76
CA ALA A 121 13.70 6.85 -6.79
C ALA A 121 13.21 7.17 -8.22
N ASP A 122 11.93 6.94 -8.51
CA ASP A 122 11.33 7.28 -9.80
C ASP A 122 11.31 8.80 -10.03
N THR A 123 11.02 9.58 -8.99
CA THR A 123 11.06 11.04 -9.08
C THR A 123 12.49 11.54 -9.33
N GLU A 124 13.48 10.95 -8.66
CA GLU A 124 14.88 11.28 -8.87
C GLU A 124 15.32 10.90 -10.30
N TYR A 125 14.94 9.72 -10.78
CA TYR A 125 15.19 9.28 -12.15
C TYR A 125 14.58 10.25 -13.17
N LEU A 126 13.29 10.56 -13.03
CA LEU A 126 12.61 11.52 -13.89
C LEU A 126 13.25 12.90 -13.84
N SER A 127 13.70 13.37 -12.67
CA SER A 127 14.39 14.66 -12.55
C SER A 127 15.72 14.68 -13.31
N ARG A 128 16.48 13.57 -13.25
CA ARG A 128 17.76 13.42 -13.96
C ARG A 128 17.53 13.33 -15.46
N GLU A 129 16.51 12.60 -15.89
CA GLU A 129 16.11 12.49 -17.30
C GLU A 129 15.59 13.83 -17.84
N MET A 130 14.82 14.58 -17.05
CA MET A 130 14.39 15.93 -17.41
C MET A 130 15.57 16.90 -17.50
N ALA A 131 16.58 16.75 -16.62
CA ALA A 131 17.80 17.55 -16.70
C ALA A 131 18.62 17.22 -17.96
N SER A 132 18.76 15.93 -18.31
CA SER A 132 19.47 15.51 -19.53
C SER A 132 18.72 15.94 -20.80
N LEU A 133 17.39 15.78 -20.83
CA LEU A 133 16.54 16.28 -21.92
C LEU A 133 16.64 17.81 -22.06
N ARG A 134 16.64 18.54 -20.95
CA ARG A 134 16.82 20.01 -20.96
C ARG A 134 18.19 20.41 -21.48
N MET A 135 19.25 19.68 -21.14
CA MET A 135 20.59 19.93 -21.68
C MET A 135 20.64 19.64 -23.18
N GLY A 136 20.12 18.50 -23.63
CA GLY A 136 20.06 18.14 -25.06
C GLY A 136 19.21 19.11 -25.89
N LEU A 137 18.06 19.56 -25.36
CA LEU A 137 17.26 20.61 -26.00
C LEU A 137 17.95 21.98 -25.94
N GLY A 138 18.68 22.28 -24.87
CA GLY A 138 19.45 23.51 -24.73
C GLY A 138 20.56 23.64 -25.77
N GLU A 139 21.24 22.54 -26.10
CA GLU A 139 22.27 22.51 -27.15
C GLU A 139 21.68 22.67 -28.55
N VAL A 140 20.53 22.04 -28.85
CA VAL A 140 19.91 22.11 -30.18
C VAL A 140 19.10 23.40 -30.40
N ALA A 141 18.62 24.06 -29.35
CA ALA A 141 17.80 25.27 -29.43
C ALA A 141 18.57 26.57 -29.11
N THR A 142 19.91 26.58 -29.20
CA THR A 142 20.63 27.83 -29.00
C THR A 142 20.41 28.73 -30.22
N ARG A 143 20.02 29.99 -29.98
CA ARG A 143 19.76 31.04 -30.99
C ARG A 143 20.79 31.10 -32.11
N ASP A 144 22.06 30.80 -31.80
CA ASP A 144 23.14 30.84 -32.78
C ASP A 144 23.12 29.66 -33.76
N TRP A 145 22.64 28.47 -33.37
CA TRP A 145 22.43 27.35 -34.29
C TRP A 145 21.24 27.62 -35.22
N ILE A 146 20.10 28.07 -34.65
CA ILE A 146 18.93 28.45 -35.46
C ILE A 146 19.29 29.59 -36.42
N ARG A 147 20.10 30.55 -35.97
CA ARG A 147 20.60 31.64 -36.81
C ARG A 147 21.54 31.15 -37.90
N SER A 148 22.49 30.26 -37.60
CA SER A 148 23.41 29.73 -38.61
C SER A 148 22.66 28.92 -39.65
N GLU A 149 21.70 28.08 -39.25
CA GLU A 149 20.89 27.28 -40.17
C GLU A 149 20.02 28.15 -41.07
N LEU A 150 19.39 29.20 -40.50
CA LEU A 150 18.63 30.19 -41.28
C LEU A 150 19.53 30.98 -42.25
N GLN A 151 20.76 31.30 -41.86
CA GLN A 151 21.72 31.99 -42.73
C GLN A 151 22.22 31.08 -43.85
N ASP A 152 22.51 29.81 -43.58
CA ASP A 152 22.89 28.84 -44.60
C ASP A 152 21.75 28.61 -45.61
N LEU A 153 20.51 28.48 -45.13
CA LEU A 153 19.33 28.39 -46.01
C LEU A 153 19.14 29.65 -46.87
N MET A 154 19.29 30.85 -46.30
CA MET A 154 19.23 32.11 -47.05
C MET A 154 20.33 32.19 -48.12
N ARG A 155 21.55 31.76 -47.77
CA ARG A 155 22.70 31.76 -48.67
C ARG A 155 22.52 30.80 -49.84
N ASP A 156 21.99 29.60 -49.59
CA ASP A 156 21.70 28.62 -50.65
C ASP A 156 20.66 29.17 -51.64
N LEU A 157 19.65 29.90 -51.14
CA LEU A 157 18.66 30.58 -51.98
C LEU A 157 19.25 31.72 -52.81
N GLU A 158 20.13 32.55 -52.25
CA GLU A 158 20.85 33.60 -52.99
C GLU A 158 21.78 33.02 -54.06
N GLU A 159 22.52 31.95 -53.75
CA GLU A 159 23.38 31.28 -54.72
C GLU A 159 22.57 30.71 -55.89
N ARG A 160 21.41 30.09 -55.61
CA ARG A 160 20.49 29.64 -56.67
C ARG A 160 19.98 30.78 -57.54
N GLY A 161 19.57 31.89 -56.93
CA GLY A 161 19.12 33.08 -57.66
C GLY A 161 20.23 33.71 -58.53
N ALA A 162 21.45 33.78 -58.02
CA ALA A 162 22.61 34.29 -58.76
C ALA A 162 23.02 33.39 -59.93
N ILE A 163 22.86 32.07 -59.79
CA ILE A 163 23.08 31.11 -60.88
C ILE A 163 22.00 31.30 -61.97
N GLU A 164 20.73 31.49 -61.58
CA GLU A 164 19.65 31.80 -62.51
C GLU A 164 19.88 33.13 -63.26
N GLU A 165 20.34 34.18 -62.58
CA GLU A 165 20.66 35.46 -63.24
C GLU A 165 21.81 35.34 -64.24
N ARG A 166 22.90 34.66 -63.87
CA ARG A 166 24.05 34.49 -64.78
C ARG A 166 23.69 33.68 -66.00
N THR A 167 22.92 32.60 -65.82
CA THR A 167 22.46 31.78 -66.93
C THR A 167 21.49 32.56 -67.84
N ALA A 168 20.68 33.46 -67.30
CA ALA A 168 19.84 34.37 -68.08
C ALA A 168 20.66 35.40 -68.87
N GLU A 169 21.70 36.00 -68.27
CA GLU A 169 22.59 36.95 -68.97
C GLU A 169 23.38 36.29 -70.09
N GLU A 170 23.92 35.08 -69.87
CA GLU A 170 24.64 34.33 -70.92
C GLU A 170 23.70 34.01 -72.08
N ALA A 171 22.47 33.60 -71.79
CA ALA A 171 21.45 33.35 -72.81
C ALA A 171 21.01 34.63 -73.57
N GLU A 172 21.05 35.81 -72.94
CA GLU A 172 20.78 37.08 -73.61
C GLU A 172 21.96 37.56 -74.47
N ARG A 173 23.19 37.32 -74.02
CA ARG A 173 24.40 37.62 -74.79
C ARG A 173 24.54 36.75 -76.03
N GLU A 174 24.13 35.49 -75.99
CA GLU A 174 24.07 34.64 -77.19
C GLU A 174 22.98 35.04 -78.18
N ARG A 175 21.98 35.83 -77.76
CA ARG A 175 20.88 36.31 -78.63
C ARG A 175 21.15 37.66 -79.29
N ARG A 176 22.19 38.38 -78.90
CA ARG A 176 22.61 39.65 -79.52
C ARG A 176 23.73 39.44 -80.53
#